data_AF-A0A673TK64-F1
#
_entry.id   AF-A0A673TK64-F1
#
_cell.length_a   1.000
_cell.length_b   1.000
_cell.length_c   1.000
_cell.angle_alpha   90.00
_cell.angle_beta   90.00
_cell.angle_gamma   90.00
#
_symmetry.space_group_name_H-M   'P 1'
#
loop_
_entity.id
_entity.type
_entity.pdbx_description
1 polymer ?
#
loop_
_entity_poly.entity_id
_entity_poly.type
_entity_poly.pdbx_seq_one_letter_code
_entity_poly.pdbx_strand_id
1 'polypeptide(L)'
;MVFPKPATALEYSFSASDPESYQRYTEDLRNFLKPYDVEEQKNLTACSDGQLFVQTGPSYKACQFPVALLEACSGVDDPEFGYSKGNPCILVKMNRIIGLKPQGNPRIECISKTQNTAAISTYPPNGAIDLKYFPYYGKKLHVST
;
A
#
# COMPACT_ATOMS: atom_id res chain seq x y z
N MET A 1 -3.28 -7.06 5.74
CA MET A 1 -4.43 -7.25 4.83
C MET A 1 -3.93 -7.10 3.40
N VAL A 2 -4.51 -7.83 2.45
CA VAL A 2 -4.14 -7.74 1.02
C VAL A 2 -5.28 -7.11 0.22
N PHE A 3 -4.94 -6.40 -0.86
CA PHE A 3 -5.86 -5.76 -1.79
C PHE A 3 -5.36 -6.00 -3.24
N PRO A 4 -6.25 -6.23 -4.22
CA PRO A 4 -7.71 -6.28 -4.10
C PRO A 4 -8.16 -7.49 -3.30
N LYS A 5 -9.42 -7.52 -2.84
CA LYS A 5 -9.91 -8.67 -2.07
C LYS A 5 -10.12 -9.85 -3.04
N PRO A 6 -9.58 -11.04 -2.74
CA PRO A 6 -9.83 -12.22 -3.57
C PRO A 6 -11.31 -12.61 -3.54
N ALA A 7 -11.77 -13.27 -4.61
CA ALA A 7 -13.15 -13.73 -4.72
C ALA A 7 -13.48 -14.84 -3.70
N THR A 8 -12.48 -15.66 -3.36
CA THR A 8 -12.53 -16.68 -2.31
C THR A 8 -11.60 -16.29 -1.15
N ALA A 9 -11.44 -17.16 -0.14
CA ALA A 9 -10.73 -16.83 1.10
C ALA A 9 -9.34 -16.21 0.89
N LEU A 10 -8.54 -16.67 -0.09
CA LEU A 10 -7.19 -16.15 -0.41
C LEU A 10 -6.71 -16.42 -1.86
N GLU A 11 -7.59 -16.75 -2.81
CA GLU A 11 -7.18 -17.11 -4.19
C GLU A 11 -7.57 -16.03 -5.20
N TYR A 12 -6.60 -15.69 -6.07
CA TYR A 12 -6.81 -14.84 -7.24
C TYR A 12 -6.79 -15.73 -8.48
N SER A 13 -7.86 -15.69 -9.27
CA SER A 13 -7.97 -16.39 -10.55
C SER A 13 -8.50 -15.41 -11.60
N PHE A 14 -7.81 -15.32 -12.73
CA PHE A 14 -8.14 -14.48 -13.87
C PHE A 14 -7.42 -15.00 -15.12
N SER A 15 -7.82 -14.51 -16.29
CA SER A 15 -7.14 -14.74 -17.57
C SER A 15 -6.56 -13.42 -18.07
N ALA A 16 -5.25 -13.37 -18.30
CA ALA A 16 -4.60 -12.17 -18.81
C ALA A 16 -5.11 -11.77 -20.21
N SER A 17 -5.63 -12.74 -20.99
CA SER A 17 -6.21 -12.51 -22.31
C SER A 17 -7.67 -12.04 -22.27
N ASP A 18 -8.31 -12.03 -21.10
CA ASP A 18 -9.71 -11.64 -20.92
C ASP A 18 -9.82 -10.48 -19.92
N PRO A 19 -9.93 -9.22 -20.39
CA PRO A 19 -10.03 -8.05 -19.55
C PRO A 19 -11.20 -8.05 -18.56
N GLU A 20 -12.32 -8.69 -18.92
CA GLU A 20 -13.50 -8.77 -18.04
C GLU A 20 -13.18 -9.61 -16.79
N SER A 21 -12.32 -10.63 -16.94
CA SER A 21 -11.94 -11.54 -15.85
C SER A 21 -11.17 -10.86 -14.70
N TYR A 22 -10.50 -9.72 -14.96
CA TYR A 22 -9.74 -8.97 -13.95
C TYR A 22 -10.23 -7.55 -13.71
N GLN A 23 -11.28 -7.10 -14.41
CA GLN A 23 -11.84 -5.76 -14.27
C GLN A 23 -12.15 -5.40 -12.82
N ARG A 24 -12.77 -6.32 -12.07
CA ARG A 24 -13.10 -6.09 -10.65
C ARG A 24 -11.86 -5.82 -9.80
N TYR A 25 -10.76 -6.53 -10.06
CA TYR A 25 -9.52 -6.38 -9.31
C TYR A 25 -8.87 -5.01 -9.55
N THR A 26 -8.84 -4.56 -10.81
CA THR A 26 -8.26 -3.27 -11.17
C THR A 26 -9.13 -2.10 -10.70
N GLU A 27 -10.45 -2.24 -10.72
CA GLU A 27 -11.38 -1.26 -10.14
C GLU A 27 -11.22 -1.15 -8.61
N ASP A 28 -11.12 -2.28 -7.90
CA ASP A 28 -10.88 -2.30 -6.46
C ASP A 28 -9.55 -1.63 -6.10
N LEU A 29 -8.48 -1.88 -6.86
CA LEU A 29 -7.18 -1.23 -6.69
C LEU A 29 -7.26 0.28 -6.91
N ARG A 30 -7.90 0.72 -7.99
CA ARG A 30 -8.09 2.15 -8.30
C ARG A 30 -8.86 2.86 -7.19
N ASN A 31 -9.96 2.26 -6.75
CA ASN A 31 -10.79 2.80 -5.67
C ASN A 31 -10.03 2.84 -4.33
N PHE A 32 -9.20 1.83 -4.07
CA PHE A 32 -8.35 1.80 -2.87
C PHE A 32 -7.29 2.90 -2.87
N LEU A 33 -6.70 3.21 -4.03
CA LEU A 33 -5.64 4.21 -4.17
C LEU A 33 -6.14 5.65 -4.25
N LYS A 34 -7.42 5.88 -4.59
CA LYS A 34 -8.00 7.23 -4.69
C LYS A 34 -7.69 8.17 -3.50
N PRO A 35 -7.81 7.77 -2.22
CA PRO A 35 -7.48 8.64 -1.09
C PRO A 35 -5.98 9.00 -0.97
N TYR A 36 -5.14 8.40 -1.81
CA TYR A 36 -3.71 8.67 -1.88
C TYR A 36 -3.32 9.62 -3.01
N ASP A 37 -4.28 10.07 -3.80
CA ASP A 37 -4.07 11.10 -4.83
C ASP A 37 -3.53 12.39 -4.20
N VAL A 38 -2.71 13.13 -4.96
CA VAL A 38 -2.02 14.35 -4.49
C VAL A 38 -3.01 15.37 -3.92
N GLU A 39 -4.14 15.57 -4.60
CA GLU A 39 -5.19 16.50 -4.17
C GLU A 39 -5.91 16.05 -2.88
N GLU A 40 -6.10 14.75 -2.69
CA GLU A 40 -6.71 14.17 -1.48
C GLU A 40 -5.75 14.25 -0.29
N GLN A 41 -4.45 14.30 -0.55
CA GLN A 41 -3.39 14.41 0.47
C GLN A 41 -2.87 15.83 0.71
N LYS A 42 -3.46 16.87 0.11
CA LYS A 42 -2.95 18.25 0.19
C LYS A 42 -2.86 18.83 1.61
N ASN A 43 -3.72 18.35 2.52
CA ASN A 43 -3.73 18.77 3.92
C ASN A 43 -2.84 17.90 4.83
N LEU A 44 -2.21 16.85 4.27
CA LEU A 44 -1.26 16.00 4.98
C LEU A 44 0.14 16.60 4.93
N THR A 45 1.02 16.13 5.81
CA THR A 45 2.38 16.67 5.97
C THR A 45 3.41 15.85 5.22
N ALA A 46 4.35 16.52 4.56
CA ALA A 46 5.57 15.90 4.08
C ALA A 46 6.48 15.60 5.27
N CYS A 47 6.61 14.33 5.63
CA CYS A 47 7.43 13.88 6.75
C CYS A 47 8.82 13.43 6.28
N SER A 48 9.83 13.58 7.14
CA SER A 48 11.19 13.11 6.89
C SER A 48 11.28 11.59 6.95
N ASP A 49 11.98 10.99 5.98
CA ASP A 49 12.16 9.55 5.84
C ASP A 49 13.10 8.97 6.93
N GLY A 50 12.92 7.69 7.23
CA GLY A 50 13.84 6.92 8.07
C GLY A 50 13.79 7.23 9.57
N GLN A 51 12.87 8.07 10.03
CA GLN A 51 12.74 8.43 11.45
C GLN A 51 11.30 8.29 11.94
N LEU A 52 11.15 7.88 13.20
CA LEU A 52 9.83 7.86 13.84
C LEU A 52 9.25 9.27 13.90
N PHE A 53 8.01 9.44 13.47
CA PHE A 53 7.31 10.71 13.54
C PHE A 53 6.65 10.89 14.92
N VAL A 54 7.49 11.06 15.93
CA VAL A 54 7.07 11.30 17.30
C VAL A 54 6.52 12.73 17.43
N GLN A 55 5.30 12.86 17.92
CA GLN A 55 4.55 14.11 18.02
C GLN A 55 4.06 14.30 19.44
N THR A 56 4.03 15.55 19.89
CA THR A 56 3.51 15.96 21.19
C THR A 56 2.50 17.07 20.99
N GLY A 57 1.33 16.96 21.61
CA GLY A 57 0.36 18.06 21.60
C GLY A 57 -1.09 17.59 21.63
N PRO A 58 -2.03 18.53 21.47
CA PRO A 58 -3.43 18.21 21.20
C PRO A 58 -3.71 17.93 19.70
N SER A 59 -2.83 18.37 18.79
CA SER A 59 -2.99 18.23 17.33
C SER A 59 -1.92 17.30 16.75
N TYR A 60 -2.34 16.35 15.92
CA TYR A 60 -1.47 15.34 15.31
C TYR A 60 -1.62 15.40 13.80
N LYS A 61 -0.49 15.39 13.11
CA LYS A 61 -0.39 15.41 11.66
C LYS A 61 -0.16 13.99 11.14
N ALA A 62 -0.75 13.70 9.99
CA ALA A 62 -0.51 12.48 9.25
C ALA A 62 0.43 12.74 8.06
N CYS A 63 1.31 11.78 7.80
CA CYS A 63 2.28 11.85 6.71
C CYS A 63 1.63 11.51 5.37
N GLN A 64 2.03 12.22 4.33
CA GLN A 64 1.71 11.88 2.95
C GLN A 64 2.28 10.49 2.59
N PHE A 65 1.55 9.78 1.73
CA PHE A 65 2.01 8.56 1.08
C PHE A 65 1.87 8.77 -0.42
N PRO A 66 2.97 9.17 -1.10
CA PRO A 66 2.95 9.37 -2.54
C PRO A 66 2.68 8.05 -3.27
N VAL A 67 1.66 8.02 -4.13
CA VAL A 67 1.33 6.84 -4.96
C VAL A 67 2.49 6.41 -5.85
N ALA A 68 3.36 7.35 -6.23
CA ALA A 68 4.60 7.08 -6.98
C ALA A 68 5.56 6.09 -6.27
N LEU A 69 5.47 5.94 -4.94
CA LEU A 69 6.25 4.94 -4.19
C LEU A 69 5.89 3.50 -4.56
N LEU A 70 4.73 3.28 -5.18
CA LEU A 70 4.28 1.98 -5.65
C LEU A 70 4.78 1.68 -7.07
N GLU A 71 5.50 2.60 -7.71
CA GLU A 71 6.14 2.44 -9.02
C GLU A 71 5.21 1.79 -10.06
N ALA A 72 5.58 0.64 -10.61
CA ALA A 72 4.81 -0.09 -11.61
C ALA A 72 3.39 -0.49 -11.13
N CYS A 73 3.16 -0.54 -9.81
CA CYS A 73 1.87 -0.85 -9.20
C CYS A 73 1.08 0.39 -8.76
N SER A 74 1.52 1.59 -9.15
CA SER A 74 0.86 2.87 -8.83
C SER A 74 -0.47 3.07 -9.56
N GLY A 75 -0.65 2.41 -10.71
CA GLY A 75 -1.79 2.65 -11.60
C GLY A 75 -1.64 3.87 -12.52
N VAL A 76 -0.50 4.59 -12.44
CA VAL A 76 -0.23 5.80 -13.22
C VAL A 76 0.18 5.45 -14.65
N ASP A 77 1.24 4.64 -14.80
CA ASP A 77 1.75 4.22 -16.11
C ASP A 77 1.01 2.97 -16.65
N ASP A 78 0.41 2.19 -15.75
CA ASP A 78 -0.31 0.96 -16.06
C ASP A 78 -1.66 0.93 -15.31
N PRO A 79 -2.78 1.35 -15.94
CA PRO A 79 -4.09 1.40 -15.29
C PRO A 79 -4.69 0.01 -15.03
N GLU A 80 -4.07 -1.05 -15.57
CA GLU A 80 -4.46 -2.45 -15.37
C GLU A 80 -3.59 -3.13 -14.32
N PHE A 81 -2.66 -2.41 -13.67
CA PHE A 81 -1.87 -2.92 -12.55
C PHE A 81 -1.15 -4.25 -12.85
N GLY A 82 -0.67 -4.41 -14.10
CA GLY A 82 0.04 -5.60 -14.56
C GLY A 82 -0.82 -6.85 -14.84
N TYR A 83 -2.15 -6.79 -14.66
CA TYR A 83 -3.04 -7.94 -14.89
C TYR A 83 -3.03 -8.40 -16.35
N SER A 84 -3.09 -7.49 -17.32
CA SER A 84 -3.01 -7.85 -18.76
C SER A 84 -1.68 -8.47 -19.17
N LYS A 85 -0.61 -8.24 -18.41
CA LYS A 85 0.72 -8.80 -18.64
C LYS A 85 0.94 -10.12 -17.90
N GLY A 86 -0.06 -10.61 -17.16
CA GLY A 86 0.06 -11.80 -16.31
C GLY A 86 0.93 -11.61 -15.07
N ASN A 87 1.27 -10.36 -14.72
CA ASN A 87 2.09 -9.99 -13.57
C ASN A 87 1.29 -9.04 -12.65
N PRO A 88 0.25 -9.54 -11.96
CA PRO A 88 -0.71 -8.70 -11.24
C PRO A 88 -0.07 -8.07 -10.00
N CYS A 89 -0.40 -6.80 -9.75
CA CYS A 89 -0.05 -6.12 -8.52
C CYS A 89 -1.02 -6.45 -7.38
N ILE A 90 -0.45 -6.74 -6.21
CA ILE A 90 -1.18 -6.95 -4.95
C ILE A 90 -0.64 -5.97 -3.91
N LEU A 91 -1.52 -5.13 -3.37
CA LEU A 91 -1.18 -4.17 -2.32
C LEU A 91 -1.29 -4.83 -0.94
N VAL A 92 -0.23 -4.74 -0.16
CA VAL A 92 -0.21 -5.25 1.22
C VAL A 92 -0.29 -4.08 2.20
N LYS A 93 -1.29 -4.11 3.08
CA LYS A 93 -1.56 -3.08 4.07
C LYS A 93 -1.38 -3.60 5.49
N MET A 94 -0.63 -2.88 6.30
CA MET A 94 -0.46 -3.14 7.73
C MET A 94 -1.66 -2.61 8.53
N ASN A 95 -2.05 -3.34 9.58
CA ASN A 95 -3.06 -2.88 10.54
C ASN A 95 -2.47 -1.78 11.42
N ARG A 96 -3.21 -0.69 11.62
CA ARG A 96 -2.78 0.43 12.44
C ARG A 96 -2.97 0.10 13.93
N ILE A 97 -1.90 0.15 14.71
CA ILE A 97 -1.90 -0.07 16.17
C ILE A 97 -1.47 1.24 16.84
N ILE A 98 -2.27 1.71 17.81
CA ILE A 98 -1.99 2.98 18.52
C ILE A 98 -0.70 2.83 19.33
N GLY A 99 0.21 3.79 19.18
CA GLY A 99 1.47 3.84 19.93
C GLY A 99 2.54 2.84 19.47
N LEU A 100 2.27 2.02 18.43
CA LEU A 100 3.26 1.07 17.92
C LEU A 100 4.49 1.80 17.36
N LYS A 101 5.65 1.47 17.91
CA LYS A 101 6.96 1.86 17.40
C LYS A 101 7.72 0.58 17.03
N PRO A 102 7.98 0.32 15.74
CA PRO A 102 8.72 -0.86 15.34
C PRO A 102 10.15 -0.82 15.90
N GLN A 103 10.72 -2.00 16.15
CA GLN A 103 12.15 -2.14 16.40
C GLN A 103 12.85 -2.40 15.06
N GLY A 104 13.87 -1.60 14.74
CA GLY A 104 14.54 -1.65 13.44
C GLY A 104 13.66 -1.15 12.30
N ASN A 105 13.95 -1.62 11.07
CA ASN A 105 13.27 -1.19 9.85
C ASN A 105 12.22 -2.23 9.44
N PRO A 106 10.91 -1.94 9.57
CA PRO A 106 9.87 -2.89 9.20
C PRO A 106 9.83 -3.09 7.68
N ARG A 107 9.64 -4.35 7.26
CA ARG A 107 9.50 -4.73 5.85
C ARG A 107 8.43 -5.80 5.65
N ILE A 108 7.87 -5.83 4.45
CA ILE A 108 6.94 -6.87 3.99
C ILE A 108 7.73 -7.79 3.05
N GLU A 109 7.73 -9.07 3.35
CA GLU A 109 8.42 -10.09 2.56
C GLU A 109 7.41 -11.14 2.09
N CYS A 110 7.34 -11.34 0.77
CA CYS A 110 6.47 -12.33 0.15
C CYS A 110 7.34 -13.49 -0.35
N ILE A 111 7.14 -14.68 0.21
CA ILE A 111 7.94 -15.87 -0.07
C ILE A 111 7.03 -16.95 -0.63
N SER A 112 7.42 -17.56 -1.75
CA SER A 112 6.71 -18.70 -2.33
C SER A 112 6.78 -19.90 -1.38
N LYS A 113 5.65 -20.60 -1.21
CA LYS A 113 5.61 -21.85 -0.43
C LYS A 113 6.21 -23.05 -1.17
N THR A 114 6.33 -22.98 -2.50
CA THR A 114 6.81 -24.09 -3.34
C THR A 114 8.10 -23.70 -4.08
N GLN A 115 8.86 -24.70 -4.54
CA GLN A 115 10.16 -24.52 -5.21
C GLN A 115 10.08 -23.81 -6.57
N ASN A 116 8.89 -23.70 -7.17
CA ASN A 116 8.68 -22.86 -8.36
C ASN A 116 8.53 -21.40 -7.91
N THR A 117 9.65 -20.68 -7.90
CA THR A 117 9.72 -19.27 -7.55
C THR A 117 9.10 -18.41 -8.65
N ALA A 118 7.88 -17.92 -8.43
CA ALA A 118 7.42 -16.74 -9.15
C ALA A 118 8.36 -15.58 -8.81
N ALA A 119 8.75 -14.79 -9.82
CA ALA A 119 9.54 -13.58 -9.59
C ALA A 119 8.64 -12.54 -8.90
N ILE A 120 8.97 -12.19 -7.66
CA ILE A 120 8.23 -11.20 -6.88
C ILE A 120 9.04 -9.92 -6.82
N SER A 121 8.43 -8.83 -7.30
CA SER A 121 8.94 -7.47 -7.11
C SER A 121 8.12 -6.77 -6.04
N THR A 122 8.77 -6.01 -5.17
CA THR A 122 8.12 -5.25 -4.09
C THR A 122 8.38 -3.77 -4.28
N TYR A 123 7.32 -2.97 -4.14
CA TYR A 123 7.38 -1.51 -4.19
C TYR A 123 6.74 -0.94 -2.91
N PRO A 124 7.45 -0.15 -2.10
CA PRO A 124 8.84 0.30 -2.27
C PRO A 124 9.87 -0.85 -2.25
N PRO A 125 11.12 -0.62 -2.71
CA PRO A 125 12.17 -1.63 -2.71
C PRO A 125 12.33 -2.32 -1.35
N ASN A 126 12.58 -3.64 -1.37
CA ASN A 126 12.64 -4.52 -0.19
C ASN A 126 11.33 -4.59 0.63
N GLY A 127 10.21 -4.10 0.10
CA GLY A 127 8.93 -4.03 0.82
C GLY A 127 9.00 -3.16 2.07
N ALA A 128 9.89 -2.17 2.08
CA ALA A 128 10.16 -1.33 3.24
C ALA A 128 8.94 -0.48 3.60
N ILE A 129 8.66 -0.38 4.90
CA ILE A 129 7.69 0.57 5.44
C ILE A 129 8.48 1.65 6.18
N ASP A 130 8.41 2.89 5.70
CA ASP A 130 9.17 3.97 6.31
C ASP A 130 8.73 4.24 7.77
N LEU A 131 9.73 4.52 8.63
CA LEU A 131 9.51 4.79 10.05
C LEU A 131 8.65 6.04 10.29
N LYS A 132 8.57 6.98 9.34
CA LYS A 132 7.76 8.20 9.42
C LYS A 132 6.27 7.92 9.60
N TYR A 133 5.80 6.74 9.20
CA TYR A 133 4.41 6.33 9.39
C TYR A 133 4.09 5.86 10.83
N PHE A 134 5.10 5.81 11.70
CA PHE A 134 4.97 5.37 13.09
C PHE A 134 5.38 6.46 14.10
N PRO A 135 4.73 6.52 15.27
CA PRO A 135 3.58 5.73 15.68
C PRO A 135 2.24 6.32 15.18
N TYR A 136 1.23 5.46 15.08
CA TYR A 136 -0.14 5.92 14.87
C TYR A 136 -0.76 6.36 16.21
N TYR A 137 -1.44 7.52 16.23
CA TYR A 137 -2.01 8.11 17.43
C TYR A 137 -3.53 7.89 17.55
N GLY A 138 -4.15 7.17 16.62
CA GLY A 138 -5.58 6.94 16.63
C GLY A 138 -6.36 7.91 15.74
N LYS A 139 -7.55 7.48 15.31
CA LYS A 139 -8.33 8.20 14.29
C LYS A 139 -8.75 9.58 14.76
N LYS A 140 -9.14 9.71 16.04
CA LYS A 140 -9.62 10.97 16.64
C LYS A 140 -8.54 12.05 16.70
N LEU A 141 -7.28 11.65 16.87
CA LEU A 141 -6.15 12.59 16.95
C LEU A 141 -5.64 12.99 15.57
N HIS A 142 -5.77 12.09 14.59
CA HIS A 142 -5.41 12.30 13.18
C HIS A 142 -6.57 12.85 12.31
N VAL A 143 -7.65 13.37 12.91
CA VAL A 143 -8.70 14.03 12.12
C VAL A 143 -8.15 15.35 11.61
N SER A 144 -7.79 15.39 10.33
CA SER A 144 -7.68 16.61 9.55
C SER A 144 -9.00 17.36 9.65
N THR A 145 -8.98 18.53 10.30
CA THR A 145 -10.07 19.53 10.19
C THR A 145 -10.11 20.05 8.76
#